data_AF-A0A8T5LE61-F1
#
_entry.id   AF-A0A8T5LE61-F1
#
_cell.length_a   1.000
_cell.length_b   1.000
_cell.length_c   1.000
_cell.angle_alpha   90.00
_cell.angle_beta   90.00
_cell.angle_gamma   90.00
#
_symmetry.space_group_name_H-M   'P 1'
#
loop_
_entity.id
_entity.type
_entity.pdbx_description
1 polymer ?
#
loop_
_entity_poly.entity_id
_entity_poly.type
_entity_poly.pdbx_seq_one_letter_code
_entity_poly.pdbx_strand_id
1 'polypeptide(L)'
;MPIPKERLEAFRKWILKHRRERTAKAYITQLKKFDFDISLLNTPTKEILDSVNHTLKEEGSNAMLSAVKKYVIFLYEQGENIPKDRNTEILEKMRHVKKNFYLLVGEEKDTKLEHEDIKSMYLSPKTIIDMLKISPKEYQLLILIVYDLGCRVGEFLENWVANYKREYKKYGALEIPGKISKSKKTRVPRFLIPESRTLLDKWIFDKKLKPKDAIFPYNYDKTYRYFRYSLSPKIGIQVRPHWLRHTRITHLAPEMEGLLLGKRSGHMDLNQTSAYIDYAKEEEVISLEQYIKENDINLSEILGLNM
;
A
#
# COMPACT_ATOMS: atom_id res chain seq x y z
N MET A 1 8.67 27.31 18.06
CA MET A 1 7.42 27.12 18.83
C MET A 1 6.64 26.00 18.16
N PRO A 2 6.26 24.96 18.90
CA PRO A 2 5.52 23.83 18.35
C PRO A 2 4.12 24.26 17.91
N ILE A 3 3.56 23.54 16.93
CA ILE A 3 2.20 23.80 16.44
C ILE A 3 1.18 23.62 17.58
N PRO A 4 0.28 24.59 17.81
CA PRO A 4 -0.77 24.48 18.84
C PRO A 4 -1.65 23.24 18.65
N LYS A 5 -2.03 22.59 19.76
CA LYS A 5 -2.87 21.36 19.74
C LYS A 5 -4.20 21.56 19.00
N GLU A 6 -4.83 22.71 19.18
CA GLU A 6 -6.10 23.07 18.55
C GLU A 6 -5.98 23.13 17.02
N ARG A 7 -4.88 23.71 16.53
CA ARG A 7 -4.57 23.81 15.11
C ARG A 7 -4.26 22.44 14.49
N LEU A 8 -3.57 21.56 15.24
CA LEU A 8 -3.39 20.17 14.84
C LEU A 8 -4.72 19.42 14.75
N GLU A 9 -5.66 19.63 15.67
CA GLU A 9 -6.97 18.98 15.61
C GLU A 9 -7.83 19.54 14.46
N ALA A 10 -7.78 20.84 14.19
CA ALA A 10 -8.41 21.44 13.02
C ALA A 10 -7.83 20.86 11.72
N PHE A 11 -6.50 20.72 11.63
CA PHE A 11 -5.85 20.05 10.50
C PHE A 11 -6.28 18.59 10.37
N ARG A 12 -6.39 17.87 11.48
CA ARG A 12 -6.88 16.49 11.50
C ARG A 12 -8.30 16.40 10.91
N LYS A 13 -9.22 17.27 11.33
CA LYS A 13 -10.57 17.31 10.76
C LYS A 13 -10.56 17.63 9.27
N TRP A 14 -9.72 18.58 8.84
CA TRP A 14 -9.60 18.95 7.42
C TRP A 14 -9.03 17.80 6.56
N ILE A 15 -7.98 17.11 7.01
CA ILE A 15 -7.36 16.04 6.22
C ILE A 15 -8.27 14.82 6.11
N LEU A 16 -9.11 14.56 7.12
CA LEU A 16 -10.10 13.48 7.11
C LEU A 16 -11.18 13.64 6.04
N LYS A 17 -11.41 14.86 5.54
CA LYS A 17 -12.29 15.08 4.38
C LYS A 17 -11.75 14.43 3.10
N HIS A 18 -10.43 14.23 3.02
CA HIS A 18 -9.74 13.84 1.77
C HIS A 18 -8.88 12.56 1.90
N ARG A 19 -8.64 12.09 3.12
CA ARG A 19 -7.73 10.99 3.46
C ARG A 19 -8.29 10.15 4.60
N ARG A 20 -7.76 8.93 4.73
CA ARG A 20 -8.15 7.99 5.78
C ARG A 20 -7.53 8.38 7.12
N GLU A 21 -8.14 7.94 8.22
CA GLU A 21 -7.68 8.15 9.60
C GLU A 21 -6.19 7.83 9.79
N ARG A 22 -5.73 6.72 9.21
CA ARG A 22 -4.32 6.31 9.29
C ARG A 22 -3.37 7.38 8.73
N THR A 23 -3.70 7.98 7.60
CA THR A 23 -2.90 9.05 6.99
C THR A 23 -2.94 10.31 7.83
N ALA A 24 -4.11 10.67 8.35
CA ALA A 24 -4.28 11.81 9.25
C ALA A 24 -3.38 11.65 10.50
N LYS A 25 -3.46 10.49 11.16
CA LYS A 25 -2.64 10.17 12.34
C LYS A 25 -1.14 10.20 12.03
N ALA A 26 -0.72 9.65 10.90
CA ALA A 26 0.67 9.70 10.47
C ALA A 26 1.14 11.15 10.29
N TYR A 27 0.36 12.00 9.60
CA TYR A 27 0.72 13.40 9.41
C TYR A 27 0.77 14.18 10.71
N ILE A 28 -0.20 14.01 11.61
CA ILE A 28 -0.19 14.65 12.93
C ILE A 28 1.04 14.23 13.73
N THR A 29 1.42 12.96 13.67
CA THR A 29 2.62 12.45 14.36
C THR A 29 3.89 13.12 13.84
N GLN A 30 3.99 13.32 12.52
CA GLN A 30 5.12 14.03 11.92
C GLN A 30 5.11 15.52 12.30
N LEU A 31 3.96 16.19 12.18
CA LEU A 31 3.84 17.61 12.51
C LEU A 31 4.09 17.93 13.98
N LYS A 32 3.87 16.99 14.91
CA LYS A 32 4.25 17.17 16.32
C LYS A 32 5.75 17.29 16.54
N LYS A 33 6.57 16.79 15.61
CA LYS A 33 8.03 16.97 15.62
C LYS A 33 8.46 18.29 14.97
N PHE A 34 7.53 18.99 14.32
CA PHE A 34 7.79 20.25 13.65
C PHE A 34 7.75 21.38 14.69
N ASP A 35 8.92 21.91 15.06
CA ASP A 35 9.06 22.92 16.12
C ASP A 35 8.83 24.37 15.65
N PHE A 36 8.09 24.53 14.56
CA PHE A 36 7.82 25.84 13.97
C PHE A 36 6.36 25.98 13.55
N ASP A 37 5.63 26.83 14.24
CA ASP A 37 4.28 27.22 13.85
C ASP A 37 4.32 28.34 12.81
N ILE A 38 3.89 28.02 11.58
CA ILE A 38 3.95 28.94 10.44
C ILE A 38 2.75 29.89 10.49
N SER A 39 2.99 31.19 10.64
CA SER A 39 2.00 32.22 10.27
C SER A 39 2.18 32.57 8.79
N LEU A 40 1.27 32.11 7.92
CA LEU A 40 1.38 32.38 6.49
C LEU A 40 1.32 33.88 6.14
N LEU A 41 0.61 34.66 6.96
CA LEU A 41 0.49 36.12 6.80
C LEU A 41 1.80 36.83 7.16
N ASN A 42 2.38 36.49 8.32
CA ASN A 42 3.42 37.30 8.92
C ASN A 42 4.84 36.76 8.69
N THR A 43 4.98 35.46 8.38
CA THR A 43 6.30 34.82 8.23
C THR A 43 6.82 35.00 6.82
N PRO A 44 8.00 35.61 6.58
CA PRO A 44 8.60 35.72 5.25
C PRO A 44 8.69 34.36 4.54
N THR A 45 8.48 34.35 3.22
CA THR A 45 8.53 33.13 2.39
C THR A 45 9.83 32.35 2.57
N LYS A 46 10.94 33.07 2.67
CA LYS A 46 12.28 32.50 2.89
C LYS A 46 12.35 31.75 4.22
N GLU A 47 11.86 32.33 5.31
CA GLU A 47 11.86 31.69 6.64
C GLU A 47 10.97 30.45 6.70
N ILE A 48 9.82 30.48 6.01
CA ILE A 48 8.96 29.30 5.87
C ILE A 48 9.73 28.18 5.16
N LEU A 49 10.38 28.50 4.04
CA LEU A 49 11.17 27.54 3.28
C LEU A 49 12.34 27.02 4.11
N ASP A 50 13.12 27.90 4.74
CA ASP A 50 14.30 27.53 5.54
C ASP A 50 13.92 26.59 6.70
N SER A 51 12.84 26.90 7.44
CA SER A 51 12.36 26.08 8.55
C SER A 51 11.89 24.69 8.10
N VAL A 52 11.13 24.67 7.00
CA VAL A 52 10.70 23.42 6.36
C VAL A 52 11.91 22.61 5.92
N ASN A 53 12.84 23.23 5.20
CA ASN A 53 13.99 22.56 4.62
C ASN A 53 14.95 22.04 5.69
N HIS A 54 15.15 22.79 6.76
CA HIS A 54 15.91 22.36 7.92
C HIS A 54 15.30 21.09 8.54
N THR A 55 14.00 21.11 8.83
CA THR A 55 13.30 19.94 9.39
C THR A 55 13.36 18.73 8.46
N LEU A 56 13.27 18.95 7.14
CA LEU A 56 13.36 17.88 6.15
C LEU A 56 14.76 17.26 6.07
N LYS A 57 15.81 18.07 6.19
CA LYS A 57 17.21 17.60 6.22
C LYS A 57 17.49 16.76 7.47
N GLU A 58 16.92 17.14 8.61
CA GLU A 58 17.16 16.43 9.87
C GLU A 58 16.37 15.12 9.98
N GLU A 59 15.11 15.10 9.57
CA GLU A 59 14.24 13.93 9.73
C GLU A 59 14.24 12.96 8.53
N GLY A 60 14.70 13.41 7.34
CA GLY A 60 14.84 12.57 6.15
C GLY A 60 13.57 11.86 5.67
N SER A 61 12.39 12.21 6.20
CA SER A 61 11.18 11.42 6.03
C SER A 61 10.24 11.99 4.96
N ASN A 62 10.00 11.19 3.92
CA ASN A 62 8.95 11.43 2.93
C ASN A 62 7.54 11.65 3.55
N ALA A 63 7.29 11.05 4.72
CA ALA A 63 6.06 11.23 5.46
C ALA A 63 5.98 12.64 6.08
N MET A 64 7.09 13.14 6.65
CA MET A 64 7.20 14.51 7.14
C MET A 64 6.95 15.52 6.02
N LEU A 65 7.62 15.36 4.87
CA LEU A 65 7.41 16.22 3.71
C LEU A 65 5.95 16.27 3.27
N SER A 66 5.30 15.10 3.22
CA SER A 66 3.89 15.00 2.84
C SER A 66 2.98 15.67 3.87
N ALA A 67 3.29 15.53 5.16
CA ALA A 67 2.55 16.14 6.25
C ALA A 67 2.65 17.66 6.22
N VAL A 68 3.88 18.20 6.13
CA VAL A 68 4.16 19.64 6.04
C VAL A 68 3.50 20.26 4.81
N LYS A 69 3.62 19.64 3.63
CA LYS A 69 2.94 20.13 2.41
C LYS A 69 1.43 20.24 2.60
N LYS A 70 0.82 19.24 3.23
CA LYS A 70 -0.62 19.23 3.47
C LYS A 70 -1.03 20.21 4.55
N TYR A 71 -0.19 20.40 5.56
CA TYR A 71 -0.39 21.39 6.61
C TYR A 71 -0.34 22.82 6.06
N VAL A 72 0.64 23.15 5.21
CA VAL A 72 0.70 24.46 4.52
C VAL A 72 -0.53 24.70 3.65
N ILE A 73 -1.02 23.67 2.93
CA ILE A 73 -2.28 23.78 2.17
C ILE A 73 -3.46 24.02 3.11
N PHE A 74 -3.52 23.31 4.23
CA PHE A 74 -4.57 23.51 5.23
C PHE A 74 -4.56 24.93 5.80
N LEU A 75 -3.39 25.45 6.18
CA LEU A 75 -3.27 26.82 6.69
C LEU A 75 -3.72 27.85 5.67
N TYR A 76 -3.56 27.55 4.38
CA TYR A 76 -4.08 28.38 3.30
C TYR A 76 -5.59 28.27 3.16
N GLU A 77 -6.13 27.05 3.07
CA GLU A 77 -7.58 26.81 2.88
C GLU A 77 -8.44 27.13 4.10
N GLN A 78 -7.83 27.13 5.29
CA GLN A 78 -8.46 27.50 6.55
C GLN A 78 -7.96 28.86 7.06
N GLY A 79 -7.18 29.57 6.24
CA GLY A 79 -6.54 30.84 6.57
C GLY A 79 -7.54 31.86 7.11
N GLU A 80 -7.55 31.91 8.44
CA GLU A 80 -7.90 33.00 9.35
C GLU A 80 -8.17 34.33 8.64
N ASN A 81 -9.45 34.67 8.42
CA ASN A 81 -9.92 36.01 8.02
C ASN A 81 -8.98 36.76 7.06
N ILE A 82 -8.47 36.10 6.01
CA ILE A 82 -7.56 36.76 5.07
C ILE A 82 -8.32 37.93 4.44
N PRO A 83 -7.85 39.18 4.66
CA PRO A 83 -8.47 40.35 4.03
C PRO A 83 -8.47 40.16 2.51
N LYS A 84 -9.61 40.41 1.85
CA LYS A 84 -9.79 40.10 0.41
C LYS A 84 -8.70 40.75 -0.46
N ASP A 85 -8.18 41.89 -0.03
CA ASP A 85 -7.10 42.68 -0.64
C ASP A 85 -5.71 42.01 -0.58
N ARG A 86 -5.48 41.05 0.33
CA ARG A 86 -4.19 40.34 0.44
C ARG A 86 -4.21 38.91 -0.15
N ASN A 87 -5.32 38.48 -0.74
CA ASN A 87 -5.47 37.14 -1.33
C ASN A 87 -4.45 36.85 -2.43
N THR A 88 -4.16 37.81 -3.30
CA THR A 88 -3.22 37.64 -4.43
C THR A 88 -1.78 37.43 -3.94
N GLU A 89 -1.34 38.26 -2.98
CA GLU A 89 0.00 38.16 -2.35
C GLU A 89 0.20 36.76 -1.71
N ILE A 90 -0.81 36.28 -0.99
CA ILE A 90 -0.76 34.98 -0.31
C ILE A 90 -0.83 33.81 -1.30
N LEU A 91 -1.59 33.94 -2.39
CA LEU A 91 -1.63 32.96 -3.48
C LEU A 91 -0.27 32.82 -4.17
N GLU A 92 0.39 33.94 -4.46
CA GLU A 92 1.72 33.96 -5.06
C GLU A 92 2.75 33.35 -4.11
N LYS A 93 2.69 33.71 -2.83
CA LYS A 93 3.51 33.11 -1.78
C LYS A 93 3.29 31.60 -1.69
N MET A 94 2.05 31.11 -1.73
CA MET A 94 1.75 29.68 -1.74
C MET A 94 2.32 28.99 -2.99
N ARG A 95 2.16 29.58 -4.18
CA ARG A 95 2.74 29.03 -5.43
C ARG A 95 4.27 28.95 -5.32
N HIS A 96 4.89 29.99 -4.81
CA HIS A 96 6.34 30.04 -4.60
C HIS A 96 6.79 28.98 -3.61
N VAL A 97 6.14 28.86 -2.45
CA VAL A 97 6.44 27.81 -1.47
C VAL A 97 6.24 26.41 -2.07
N LYS A 98 5.11 26.16 -2.75
CA LYS A 98 4.81 24.89 -3.45
C LYS A 98 5.86 24.49 -4.48
N LYS A 99 6.34 25.46 -5.27
CA LYS A 99 7.35 25.23 -6.32
C LYS A 99 8.72 24.91 -5.72
N ASN A 100 9.09 25.56 -4.61
CA ASN A 100 10.44 25.48 -4.05
C ASN A 100 10.61 24.43 -2.93
N PHE A 101 9.53 23.78 -2.45
CA PHE A 101 9.59 22.62 -1.55
C PHE A 101 10.43 21.43 -2.08
N TYR A 102 10.70 21.38 -3.39
CA TYR A 102 11.34 20.24 -4.06
C TYR A 102 12.82 20.45 -4.37
N LEU A 103 13.34 21.68 -4.32
CA LEU A 103 14.69 21.98 -4.81
C LEU A 103 15.82 21.56 -3.85
N LEU A 104 15.52 21.23 -2.59
CA LEU A 104 16.53 20.92 -1.57
C LEU A 104 16.59 19.43 -1.19
N VAL A 105 15.61 18.63 -1.61
CA VAL A 105 15.70 17.17 -1.60
C VAL A 105 15.94 16.80 -3.05
N GLY A 106 17.20 16.79 -3.48
CA GLY A 106 17.66 16.69 -4.88
C GLY A 106 17.31 15.38 -5.61
N GLU A 107 16.15 14.80 -5.35
CA GLU A 107 15.62 13.64 -6.03
C GLU A 107 14.28 14.05 -6.62
N GLU A 108 14.25 14.25 -7.94
CA GLU A 108 13.07 13.82 -8.67
C GLU A 108 12.80 12.40 -8.19
N LYS A 109 11.66 12.18 -7.52
CA LYS A 109 11.22 10.83 -7.28
C LYS A 109 10.96 10.24 -8.64
N ASP A 110 11.94 9.54 -9.18
CA ASP A 110 11.65 8.55 -10.18
C ASP A 110 10.82 7.49 -9.45
N THR A 111 9.50 7.63 -9.55
CA THR A 111 8.55 6.69 -8.94
C THR A 111 8.48 5.39 -9.73
N LYS A 112 9.35 5.24 -10.73
CA LYS A 112 9.57 3.99 -11.43
C LYS A 112 10.17 2.99 -10.45
N LEU A 113 9.63 1.78 -10.50
CA LEU A 113 10.27 0.65 -9.86
C LEU A 113 11.41 0.23 -10.78
N GLU A 114 12.61 0.18 -10.23
CA GLU A 114 13.77 -0.32 -10.96
C GLU A 114 13.88 -1.84 -10.82
N HIS A 115 14.70 -2.45 -11.67
CA HIS A 115 14.94 -3.90 -11.63
C HIS A 115 15.38 -4.35 -10.22
N GLU A 116 16.33 -3.64 -9.60
CA GLU A 116 16.85 -3.97 -8.27
C GLU A 116 15.78 -3.86 -7.16
N ASP A 117 14.81 -2.96 -7.31
CA ASP A 117 13.68 -2.90 -6.38
C ASP A 117 12.86 -4.20 -6.45
N ILE A 118 12.58 -4.69 -7.66
CA ILE A 118 11.81 -5.92 -7.86
C ILE A 118 12.58 -7.11 -7.33
N LYS A 119 13.87 -7.20 -7.63
CA LYS A 119 14.77 -8.24 -7.11
C LYS A 119 14.76 -8.32 -5.59
N SER A 120 14.84 -7.17 -4.91
CA SER A 120 14.84 -7.11 -3.44
C SER A 120 13.50 -7.51 -2.81
N MET A 121 12.40 -7.39 -3.55
CA MET A 121 11.04 -7.71 -3.09
C MET A 121 10.53 -9.06 -3.59
N TYR A 122 11.24 -9.69 -4.52
CA TYR A 122 10.87 -10.97 -5.10
C TYR A 122 11.00 -12.08 -4.05
N LEU A 123 10.04 -13.01 -4.08
CA LEU A 123 10.00 -14.16 -3.16
C LEU A 123 9.98 -15.40 -4.03
N SER A 124 11.00 -16.25 -3.91
CA SER A 124 11.00 -17.50 -4.68
C SER A 124 9.79 -18.37 -4.32
N PRO A 125 9.29 -19.21 -5.23
CA PRO A 125 8.21 -20.16 -4.92
C PRO A 125 8.47 -20.99 -3.66
N LYS A 126 9.71 -21.48 -3.48
CA LYS A 126 10.15 -22.16 -2.26
C LYS A 126 9.89 -21.32 -1.01
N THR A 127 10.24 -20.04 -1.04
CA THR A 127 10.01 -19.12 0.08
C THR A 127 8.52 -18.99 0.41
N ILE A 128 7.65 -18.90 -0.61
CA ILE A 128 6.20 -18.84 -0.40
C ILE A 128 5.70 -20.13 0.25
N ILE A 129 6.18 -21.29 -0.21
CA ILE A 129 5.86 -22.59 0.40
C ILE A 129 6.32 -22.66 1.85
N ASP A 130 7.55 -22.24 2.15
CA ASP A 130 8.07 -22.22 3.51
C ASP A 130 7.25 -21.29 4.41
N MET A 131 6.87 -20.11 3.90
CA MET A 131 5.97 -19.18 4.57
C MET A 131 4.62 -19.82 4.90
N LEU A 132 4.03 -20.57 3.96
CA LEU A 132 2.77 -21.27 4.19
C LEU A 132 2.92 -22.37 5.26
N LYS A 133 3.96 -23.20 5.18
CA LYS A 133 4.20 -24.31 6.12
C LYS A 133 4.31 -23.86 7.57
N ILE A 134 4.98 -22.73 7.84
CA ILE A 134 5.24 -22.27 9.21
C ILE A 134 4.22 -21.27 9.76
N SER A 135 3.32 -20.77 8.91
CA SER A 135 2.35 -19.76 9.30
C SER A 135 1.11 -20.37 9.96
N PRO A 136 0.51 -19.71 10.97
CA PRO A 136 -0.82 -20.06 11.45
C PRO A 136 -1.87 -20.01 10.33
N LYS A 137 -2.95 -20.76 10.48
CA LYS A 137 -4.00 -20.93 9.44
C LYS A 137 -4.56 -19.62 8.91
N GLU A 138 -4.77 -18.63 9.78
CA GLU A 138 -5.22 -17.31 9.35
C GLU A 138 -4.19 -16.60 8.46
N TYR A 139 -2.90 -16.74 8.74
CA TYR A 139 -1.86 -16.12 7.90
C TYR A 139 -1.61 -16.93 6.63
N GLN A 140 -1.84 -18.25 6.62
CA GLN A 140 -1.86 -19.05 5.38
C GLN A 140 -2.91 -18.50 4.40
N LEU A 141 -4.13 -18.22 4.88
CA LEU A 141 -5.18 -17.57 4.08
C LEU A 141 -4.70 -16.22 3.52
N LEU A 142 -4.17 -15.34 4.38
CA LEU A 142 -3.72 -14.03 3.93
C LEU A 142 -2.60 -14.14 2.88
N ILE A 143 -1.61 -14.99 3.12
CA ILE A 143 -0.48 -15.18 2.20
C ILE A 143 -0.99 -15.65 0.83
N LEU A 144 -1.78 -16.72 0.81
CA LEU A 144 -2.23 -17.34 -0.44
C LEU A 144 -3.17 -16.42 -1.22
N ILE A 145 -4.13 -15.76 -0.56
CA ILE A 145 -5.10 -14.88 -1.25
C ILE A 145 -4.43 -13.61 -1.77
N VAL A 146 -3.55 -12.99 -0.98
CA VAL A 146 -2.83 -11.78 -1.41
C VAL A 146 -1.89 -12.10 -2.57
N TYR A 147 -1.18 -13.23 -2.48
CA TYR A 147 -0.36 -13.74 -3.58
C TYR A 147 -1.24 -14.00 -4.80
N ASP A 148 -2.18 -14.94 -4.77
CA ASP A 148 -2.90 -15.39 -5.96
C ASP A 148 -3.58 -14.22 -6.70
N LEU A 149 -4.28 -13.35 -5.96
CA LEU A 149 -5.00 -12.22 -6.55
C LEU A 149 -4.10 -11.06 -6.99
N GLY A 150 -2.85 -10.97 -6.53
CA GLY A 150 -1.98 -9.82 -6.77
C GLY A 150 -2.54 -8.51 -6.18
N CYS A 151 -3.38 -8.59 -5.16
CA CYS A 151 -4.01 -7.42 -4.55
C CYS A 151 -3.07 -6.76 -3.52
N ARG A 152 -3.29 -5.49 -3.18
CA ARG A 152 -2.59 -4.88 -2.06
C ARG A 152 -3.12 -5.52 -0.78
N VAL A 153 -2.25 -5.78 0.19
CA VAL A 153 -2.68 -6.32 1.49
C VAL A 153 -3.82 -5.49 2.11
N GLY A 154 -3.77 -4.16 2.04
CA GLY A 154 -4.85 -3.30 2.55
C GLY A 154 -6.19 -3.49 1.82
N GLU A 155 -6.18 -3.84 0.54
CA GLU A 155 -7.40 -4.14 -0.22
C GLU A 155 -8.02 -5.46 0.20
N PHE A 156 -7.22 -6.45 0.62
CA PHE A 156 -7.74 -7.70 1.19
C PHE A 156 -8.25 -7.51 2.62
N LEU A 157 -7.48 -6.82 3.47
CA LEU A 157 -7.82 -6.59 4.87
C LEU A 157 -9.10 -5.74 5.04
N GLU A 158 -9.37 -4.82 4.13
CA GLU A 158 -10.58 -3.98 4.13
C GLU A 158 -11.74 -4.63 3.34
N ASN A 159 -11.57 -5.86 2.84
CA ASN A 159 -12.56 -6.55 2.02
C ASN A 159 -13.58 -7.34 2.83
N TRP A 160 -14.78 -7.50 2.29
CA TRP A 160 -15.96 -8.06 2.96
C TRP A 160 -16.43 -9.31 2.23
N VAL A 161 -17.10 -10.22 2.95
CA VAL A 161 -17.60 -11.48 2.38
C VAL A 161 -18.54 -11.23 1.19
N ALA A 162 -19.35 -10.17 1.21
CA ALA A 162 -20.24 -9.79 0.09
C ALA A 162 -19.52 -9.55 -1.25
N ASN A 163 -18.21 -9.27 -1.23
CA ASN A 163 -17.42 -9.04 -2.43
C ASN A 163 -16.80 -10.33 -2.98
N TYR A 164 -16.89 -11.45 -2.25
CA TYR A 164 -16.47 -12.75 -2.74
C TYR A 164 -17.49 -13.28 -3.76
N LYS A 165 -17.05 -13.45 -5.01
CA LYS A 165 -17.86 -13.95 -6.12
C LYS A 165 -17.51 -15.43 -6.35
N ARG A 166 -18.10 -16.29 -5.52
CA ARG A 166 -17.83 -17.73 -5.49
C ARG A 166 -17.99 -18.40 -6.86
N GLU A 167 -19.07 -18.08 -7.57
CA GLU A 167 -19.42 -18.68 -8.88
C GLU A 167 -18.78 -17.95 -10.08
N TYR A 168 -17.84 -17.03 -9.85
CA TYR A 168 -17.22 -16.28 -10.93
C TYR A 168 -16.16 -17.12 -11.67
N LYS A 169 -16.49 -17.59 -12.88
CA LYS A 169 -15.62 -18.48 -13.68
C LYS A 169 -15.28 -19.75 -12.89
N LYS A 170 -14.18 -20.45 -13.27
CA LYS A 170 -13.83 -21.77 -12.70
C LYS A 170 -13.50 -21.73 -11.19
N TYR A 171 -12.73 -20.74 -10.74
CA TYR A 171 -12.19 -20.71 -9.37
C TYR A 171 -12.73 -19.56 -8.51
N GLY A 172 -13.74 -18.83 -8.98
CA GLY A 172 -14.27 -17.66 -8.27
C GLY A 172 -13.39 -16.42 -8.42
N ALA A 173 -13.81 -15.33 -7.77
CA ALA A 173 -13.07 -14.08 -7.72
C ALA A 173 -13.35 -13.30 -6.44
N LEU A 174 -12.50 -12.34 -6.13
CA LEU A 174 -12.75 -11.35 -5.08
C LEU A 174 -12.85 -9.97 -5.70
N GLU A 175 -14.02 -9.35 -5.62
CA GLU A 175 -14.19 -7.96 -6.03
C GLU A 175 -13.41 -7.03 -5.08
N ILE A 176 -12.68 -6.08 -5.66
CA ILE A 176 -11.97 -5.02 -4.94
C ILE A 176 -12.67 -3.70 -5.27
N PRO A 177 -13.55 -3.21 -4.40
CA PRO A 177 -14.30 -1.98 -4.64
C PRO A 177 -13.40 -0.75 -4.81
N GLY A 178 -13.82 0.20 -5.66
CA GLY A 178 -13.14 1.47 -5.85
C GLY A 178 -12.93 2.26 -4.54
N LYS A 179 -13.82 2.12 -3.55
CA LYS A 179 -13.68 2.77 -2.23
C LYS A 179 -12.40 2.37 -1.47
N ILE A 180 -11.99 1.10 -1.58
CA ILE A 180 -10.80 0.58 -0.91
C ILE A 180 -9.55 0.60 -1.81
N SER A 181 -9.73 0.65 -3.13
CA SER A 181 -8.66 0.74 -4.13
C SER A 181 -7.98 2.11 -4.17
N LYS A 182 -6.66 2.12 -4.41
CA LYS A 182 -5.87 3.35 -4.65
C LYS A 182 -6.29 4.05 -5.95
N SER A 183 -6.64 3.30 -6.98
CA SER A 183 -7.04 3.85 -8.30
C SER A 183 -8.49 4.36 -8.33
N LYS A 184 -9.26 4.17 -7.25
CA LYS A 184 -10.70 4.45 -7.20
C LYS A 184 -11.57 3.67 -8.21
N LYS A 185 -10.97 2.73 -8.94
CA LYS A 185 -11.67 1.83 -9.86
C LYS A 185 -11.93 0.48 -9.20
N THR A 186 -13.14 -0.04 -9.37
CA THR A 186 -13.51 -1.40 -8.98
C THR A 186 -12.87 -2.40 -9.94
N ARG A 187 -12.42 -3.55 -9.42
CA ARG A 187 -11.89 -4.66 -10.23
C ARG A 187 -12.23 -6.01 -9.61
N VAL A 188 -12.24 -7.07 -10.43
CA VAL A 188 -12.67 -8.41 -10.02
C VAL A 188 -11.57 -9.43 -10.40
N PRO A 189 -10.42 -9.44 -9.71
CA PRO A 189 -9.39 -10.46 -9.94
C PRO A 189 -9.93 -11.86 -9.63
N ARG A 190 -9.84 -12.77 -10.62
CA ARG A 190 -10.13 -14.20 -10.44
C ARG A 190 -9.03 -14.92 -9.68
N PHE A 191 -9.39 -15.94 -8.92
CA PHE A 191 -8.42 -16.92 -8.42
C PHE A 191 -7.85 -17.72 -9.59
N LEU A 192 -6.56 -18.05 -9.50
CA LEU A 192 -5.86 -18.90 -10.47
C LEU A 192 -5.39 -20.19 -9.80
N ILE A 193 -5.26 -20.20 -8.47
CA ILE A 193 -4.91 -21.37 -7.67
C ILE A 193 -6.20 -21.93 -7.03
N PRO A 194 -6.58 -23.19 -7.31
CA PRO A 194 -7.78 -23.81 -6.75
C PRO A 194 -7.84 -23.76 -5.22
N GLU A 195 -6.72 -24.01 -4.56
CA GLU A 195 -6.59 -24.03 -3.10
C GLU A 195 -6.88 -22.66 -2.48
N SER A 196 -6.63 -21.56 -3.18
CA SER A 196 -7.02 -20.22 -2.72
C SER A 196 -8.53 -20.13 -2.49
N ARG A 197 -9.32 -20.63 -3.45
CA ARG A 197 -10.78 -20.65 -3.37
C ARG A 197 -11.22 -21.56 -2.21
N THR A 198 -10.72 -22.78 -2.18
CA THR A 198 -11.09 -23.78 -1.16
C THR A 198 -10.76 -23.30 0.25
N LEU A 199 -9.59 -22.68 0.43
CA LEU A 199 -9.16 -22.11 1.71
C LEU A 199 -10.05 -20.94 2.15
N LEU A 200 -10.46 -20.07 1.22
CA LEU A 200 -11.38 -18.96 1.53
C LEU A 200 -12.80 -19.46 1.86
N ASP A 201 -13.32 -20.43 1.10
CA ASP A 201 -14.60 -21.09 1.37
C ASP A 201 -14.60 -21.71 2.78
N LYS A 202 -13.57 -22.51 3.09
CA LYS A 202 -13.40 -23.13 4.41
C LYS A 202 -13.31 -22.08 5.51
N TRP A 203 -12.52 -21.01 5.32
CA TRP A 203 -12.40 -19.95 6.31
C TRP A 203 -13.72 -19.25 6.60
N ILE A 204 -14.48 -18.87 5.57
CA ILE A 204 -15.79 -18.23 5.72
C ILE A 204 -16.76 -19.14 6.47
N PHE A 205 -16.76 -20.44 6.13
CA PHE A 205 -17.59 -21.45 6.78
C PHE A 205 -17.20 -21.65 8.26
N ASP A 206 -15.93 -21.96 8.54
CA ASP A 206 -15.43 -22.24 9.89
C ASP A 206 -15.62 -21.05 10.83
N LYS A 207 -15.44 -19.82 10.32
CA LYS A 207 -15.63 -18.57 11.08
C LYS A 207 -17.07 -18.08 11.08
N LYS A 208 -17.98 -18.76 10.38
CA LYS A 208 -19.40 -18.39 10.25
C LYS A 208 -19.60 -16.94 9.80
N LEU A 209 -18.76 -16.46 8.88
CA LEU A 209 -18.78 -15.07 8.43
C LEU A 209 -20.01 -14.81 7.55
N LYS A 210 -20.66 -13.69 7.80
CA LYS A 210 -21.83 -13.18 7.07
C LYS A 210 -21.38 -12.20 5.98
N PRO A 211 -22.23 -11.88 4.99
CA PRO A 211 -21.88 -10.96 3.90
C PRO A 211 -21.33 -9.59 4.33
N LYS A 212 -21.75 -9.08 5.50
CA LYS A 212 -21.32 -7.78 6.04
C LYS A 212 -20.01 -7.86 6.85
N ASP A 213 -19.49 -9.04 7.10
CA ASP A 213 -18.27 -9.23 7.89
C ASP A 213 -17.03 -9.02 7.01
N ALA A 214 -15.97 -8.49 7.64
CA ALA A 214 -14.66 -8.44 7.03
C ALA A 214 -14.14 -9.87 6.83
N ILE A 215 -13.53 -10.14 5.67
CA ILE A 215 -12.97 -11.47 5.39
C ILE A 215 -11.85 -11.79 6.38
N PHE A 216 -11.02 -10.80 6.69
CA PHE A 216 -9.88 -10.95 7.60
C PHE A 216 -10.02 -10.06 8.84
N PRO A 217 -9.84 -10.60 10.06
CA PRO A 217 -10.14 -9.88 11.29
C PRO A 217 -9.04 -8.89 11.72
N TYR A 218 -7.87 -8.91 11.08
CA TYR A 218 -6.71 -8.13 11.52
C TYR A 218 -6.50 -6.87 10.68
N ASN A 219 -6.03 -5.81 11.33
CA ASN A 219 -5.62 -4.58 10.64
C ASN A 219 -4.20 -4.70 10.05
N TYR A 220 -3.83 -3.70 9.24
CA TYR A 220 -2.53 -3.67 8.57
C TYR A 220 -1.36 -3.75 9.55
N ASP A 221 -1.41 -3.05 10.68
CA ASP A 221 -0.27 -2.96 11.60
C ASP A 221 -0.01 -4.32 12.28
N LYS A 222 -1.07 -5.04 12.68
CA LYS A 222 -0.96 -6.40 13.20
C LYS A 222 -0.40 -7.35 12.15
N THR A 223 -0.88 -7.27 10.90
CA THR A 223 -0.37 -8.07 9.79
C THR A 223 1.10 -7.76 9.49
N TYR A 224 1.48 -6.48 9.44
CA TYR A 224 2.86 -6.07 9.20
C TYR A 224 3.79 -6.57 10.32
N ARG A 225 3.37 -6.45 11.58
CA ARG A 225 4.15 -6.94 12.73
C ARG A 225 4.38 -8.44 12.66
N TYR A 226 3.36 -9.22 12.28
CA TYR A 226 3.52 -10.66 12.08
C TYR A 226 4.58 -10.96 11.01
N PHE A 227 4.48 -10.35 9.83
CA PHE A 227 5.46 -10.57 8.76
C PHE A 227 6.88 -10.18 9.18
N ARG A 228 7.03 -9.00 9.79
CA ARG A 228 8.34 -8.45 10.16
C ARG A 228 8.98 -9.18 11.33
N TYR A 229 8.24 -9.43 12.40
CA TYR A 229 8.80 -9.86 13.68
C TYR A 229 8.58 -11.35 13.97
N SER A 230 7.66 -12.01 13.28
CA SER A 230 7.37 -13.43 13.49
C SER A 230 7.76 -14.29 12.29
N LEU A 231 7.44 -13.84 11.07
CA LEU A 231 7.68 -14.63 9.87
C LEU A 231 9.11 -14.45 9.32
N SER A 232 9.58 -13.21 9.17
CA SER A 232 10.91 -12.91 8.63
C SER A 232 12.04 -13.64 9.36
N PRO A 233 12.09 -13.65 10.72
CA PRO A 233 13.17 -14.35 11.42
C PRO A 233 13.15 -15.87 11.21
N LYS A 234 11.97 -16.47 11.00
CA LYS A 234 11.83 -17.92 10.77
C LYS A 234 12.19 -18.34 9.35
N ILE A 235 11.93 -17.46 8.38
CA ILE A 235 12.29 -17.68 6.97
C ILE A 235 13.77 -17.37 6.72
N GLY A 236 14.37 -16.50 7.53
CA GLY A 236 15.78 -16.08 7.38
C GLY A 236 15.99 -14.91 6.40
N ILE A 237 14.91 -14.37 5.83
CA ILE A 237 14.95 -13.13 5.02
C ILE A 237 13.87 -12.16 5.48
N GLN A 238 14.04 -10.88 5.16
CA GLN A 238 12.96 -9.93 5.32
C GLN A 238 11.79 -10.36 4.44
N VAL A 239 10.56 -10.28 4.97
CA VAL A 239 9.35 -10.44 4.18
C VAL A 239 8.35 -9.36 4.56
N ARG A 240 7.61 -8.85 3.58
CA ARG A 240 6.52 -7.88 3.81
C ARG A 240 5.26 -8.34 3.08
N PRO A 241 4.06 -8.06 3.61
CA PRO A 241 2.82 -8.50 2.96
C PRO A 241 2.66 -7.98 1.53
N HIS A 242 3.23 -6.80 1.23
CA HIS A 242 3.15 -6.23 -0.12
C HIS A 242 4.03 -6.99 -1.13
N TRP A 243 5.09 -7.66 -0.68
CA TRP A 243 6.01 -8.40 -1.54
C TRP A 243 5.32 -9.56 -2.25
N LEU A 244 4.36 -10.24 -1.59
CA LEU A 244 3.51 -11.26 -2.22
C LEU A 244 2.81 -10.78 -3.49
N ARG A 245 2.39 -9.51 -3.52
CA ARG A 245 1.82 -8.91 -4.73
C ARG A 245 2.89 -8.71 -5.80
N HIS A 246 4.05 -8.16 -5.44
CA HIS A 246 5.16 -7.97 -6.37
C HIS A 246 5.52 -9.31 -7.02
N THR A 247 5.74 -10.32 -6.20
CA THR A 247 6.00 -11.70 -6.62
C THR A 247 4.93 -12.24 -7.55
N ARG A 248 3.64 -12.07 -7.23
CA ARG A 248 2.58 -12.55 -8.13
C ARG A 248 2.61 -11.87 -9.48
N ILE A 249 2.83 -10.56 -9.51
CA ILE A 249 2.89 -9.81 -10.76
C ILE A 249 4.05 -10.33 -11.60
N THR A 250 5.22 -10.55 -10.97
CA THR A 250 6.38 -11.17 -11.63
C THR A 250 6.05 -12.57 -12.17
N HIS A 251 5.45 -13.45 -11.36
CA HIS A 251 5.09 -14.82 -11.80
C HIS A 251 4.07 -14.85 -12.94
N LEU A 252 3.22 -13.84 -13.07
CA LEU A 252 2.22 -13.76 -14.15
C LEU A 252 2.75 -13.03 -15.39
N ALA A 253 3.87 -12.32 -15.29
CA ALA A 253 4.39 -11.50 -16.39
C ALA A 253 4.78 -12.29 -17.65
N PRO A 254 5.32 -13.53 -17.56
CA PRO A 254 5.60 -14.34 -18.75
C PRO A 254 4.33 -14.81 -19.49
N GLU A 255 3.23 -15.02 -18.77
CA GLU A 255 2.02 -15.67 -19.30
C GLU A 255 0.86 -14.70 -19.59
N MET A 256 0.93 -13.48 -19.06
CA MET A 256 -0.17 -12.51 -19.11
C MET A 256 0.22 -11.26 -19.88
N GLU A 257 -0.62 -10.88 -20.84
CA GLU A 257 -0.49 -9.61 -21.56
C GLU A 257 -0.45 -8.42 -20.59
N GLY A 258 0.44 -7.46 -20.87
CA GLY A 258 0.80 -6.39 -19.92
C GLY A 258 -0.37 -5.51 -19.49
N LEU A 259 -1.31 -5.19 -20.38
CA LEU A 259 -2.51 -4.44 -20.04
C LEU A 259 -3.45 -5.25 -19.13
N LEU A 260 -3.63 -6.55 -19.40
CA LEU A 260 -4.38 -7.44 -18.50
C LEU A 260 -3.71 -7.54 -17.11
N LEU A 261 -2.39 -7.68 -17.06
CA LEU A 261 -1.62 -7.75 -15.83
C LEU A 261 -1.73 -6.46 -15.01
N GLY A 262 -1.60 -5.31 -15.68
CA GLY A 262 -1.79 -3.98 -15.08
C GLY A 262 -3.21 -3.81 -14.53
N LYS A 263 -4.24 -4.22 -15.29
CA LYS A 263 -5.65 -4.18 -14.86
C LYS A 263 -5.90 -5.09 -13.64
N ARG A 264 -5.39 -6.33 -13.64
CA ARG A 264 -5.49 -7.27 -12.51
C ARG A 264 -4.88 -6.67 -11.24
N SER A 265 -3.68 -6.12 -11.39
CA SER A 265 -2.91 -5.51 -10.31
C SER A 265 -3.51 -4.16 -9.86
N GLY A 266 -4.32 -3.50 -10.68
CA GLY A 266 -4.78 -2.13 -10.40
C GLY A 266 -3.64 -1.12 -10.46
N HIS A 267 -2.74 -1.28 -11.43
CA HIS A 267 -1.82 -0.25 -11.88
C HIS A 267 -2.58 0.72 -12.78
N MET A 268 -2.34 2.02 -12.62
CA MET A 268 -2.93 3.05 -13.50
C MET A 268 -2.06 3.32 -14.72
N ASP A 269 -0.77 3.01 -14.62
CA ASP A 269 0.24 3.22 -15.64
C ASP A 269 0.89 1.86 -15.99
N LEU A 270 1.05 1.59 -17.28
CA LEU A 270 1.71 0.39 -17.79
C LEU A 270 3.21 0.40 -17.47
N ASN A 271 3.83 1.57 -17.30
CA ASN A 271 5.22 1.68 -16.85
C ASN A 271 5.45 1.04 -15.48
N GLN A 272 4.42 0.99 -14.62
CA GLN A 272 4.51 0.27 -13.35
C GLN A 272 4.55 -1.25 -13.55
N THR A 273 4.08 -1.74 -14.69
CA THR A 273 3.99 -3.18 -14.99
C THR A 273 5.19 -3.64 -15.81
N SER A 274 5.79 -2.78 -16.65
CA SER A 274 6.93 -3.12 -17.50
C SER A 274 8.13 -3.62 -16.72
N ALA A 275 8.49 -2.99 -15.60
CA ALA A 275 9.64 -3.41 -14.80
C ALA A 275 9.53 -4.88 -14.33
N TYR A 276 8.33 -5.38 -14.03
CA TYR A 276 8.13 -6.80 -13.68
C TYR A 276 8.26 -7.72 -14.88
N ILE A 277 7.85 -7.27 -16.06
CA ILE A 277 7.97 -8.02 -17.30
C ILE A 277 9.43 -8.17 -17.68
N ASP A 278 10.20 -7.08 -17.56
CA ASP A 278 11.62 -7.07 -17.88
C ASP A 278 12.38 -7.98 -16.91
N TYR A 279 12.16 -7.82 -15.60
CA TYR A 279 12.71 -8.70 -14.56
C TYR A 279 12.36 -10.18 -14.80
N ALA A 280 11.09 -10.49 -15.07
CA ALA A 280 10.65 -11.88 -15.24
C ALA A 280 11.30 -12.58 -16.43
N LYS A 281 11.57 -11.83 -17.50
CA LYS A 281 12.27 -12.34 -18.69
C LYS A 281 13.74 -12.55 -18.44
N GLU A 282 14.39 -11.60 -17.77
CA GLU A 282 15.84 -11.65 -17.52
C GLU A 282 16.22 -12.75 -16.53
N GLU A 283 15.40 -12.98 -15.51
CA GLU A 283 15.67 -13.94 -14.43
C GLU A 283 14.97 -15.30 -14.62
N GLU A 284 14.36 -15.54 -15.80
CA GLU A 284 13.65 -16.78 -16.16
C GLU A 284 12.70 -17.28 -15.06
N VAL A 285 11.87 -16.36 -14.56
CA VAL A 285 11.13 -16.56 -13.32
C VAL A 285 10.05 -17.64 -13.47
N ILE A 286 10.09 -18.66 -12.61
CA ILE A 286 9.06 -19.70 -12.54
C ILE A 286 7.93 -19.31 -11.57
N SER A 287 6.69 -19.68 -11.91
CA SER A 287 5.53 -19.41 -11.06
C SER A 287 5.46 -20.39 -9.86
N LEU A 288 4.67 -20.04 -8.84
CA LEU A 288 4.40 -20.96 -7.73
C LEU A 288 3.73 -22.24 -8.22
N GLU A 289 2.79 -22.10 -9.16
CA GLU A 289 2.06 -23.20 -9.77
C GLU A 289 2.99 -24.16 -10.52
N GLN A 290 3.94 -23.61 -11.29
CA GLN A 290 4.97 -24.40 -11.97
C GLN A 290 5.89 -25.10 -10.97
N TYR A 291 6.39 -24.38 -9.97
CA TYR A 291 7.25 -24.95 -8.93
C TYR A 291 6.57 -26.10 -8.17
N ILE A 292 5.29 -25.93 -7.82
CA ILE A 292 4.49 -26.96 -7.16
C ILE A 292 4.42 -28.23 -8.03
N LYS A 293 4.14 -28.07 -9.33
CA LYS A 293 4.03 -29.18 -10.28
C LYS A 293 5.37 -29.90 -10.48
N GLU A 294 6.46 -29.16 -10.62
CA GLU A 294 7.80 -29.71 -10.86
C GLU A 294 8.38 -30.44 -9.65
N ASN A 295 7.95 -30.07 -8.44
CA ASN A 295 8.45 -30.63 -7.17
C ASN A 295 7.42 -31.55 -6.48
N ASP A 296 6.33 -31.92 -7.16
CA ASP A 296 5.25 -32.77 -6.65
C ASP A 296 4.73 -32.34 -5.25
N ILE A 297 4.54 -31.03 -5.06
CA ILE A 297 4.14 -30.47 -3.77
C ILE A 297 2.62 -30.55 -3.63
N ASN A 298 2.13 -31.25 -2.61
CA ASN A 298 0.71 -31.21 -2.27
C ASN A 298 0.37 -29.94 -1.48
N LEU A 299 -0.06 -28.89 -2.20
CA LEU A 299 -0.43 -27.61 -1.57
C LEU A 299 -1.64 -27.77 -0.62
N SER A 300 -2.56 -28.67 -0.92
CA SER A 300 -3.74 -28.93 -0.08
C SER A 300 -3.36 -29.53 1.27
N GLU A 301 -2.39 -30.45 1.29
CA GLU A 301 -1.83 -31.01 2.52
C GLU A 301 -1.17 -29.91 3.39
N ILE A 302 -0.33 -29.06 2.79
CA ILE A 302 0.30 -27.93 3.49
C ILE A 302 -0.76 -27.02 4.14
N LEU A 303 -1.86 -26.79 3.42
CA LEU A 303 -2.96 -25.94 3.88
C LEU A 303 -3.94 -26.69 4.80
N GLY A 304 -3.77 -27.99 5.02
CA GLY A 304 -4.70 -28.83 5.79
C GLY A 304 -6.12 -28.81 5.20
N LEU A 305 -6.21 -28.81 3.88
CA LEU A 305 -7.46 -28.93 3.14
C LEU A 305 -7.69 -30.41 2.86
N ASN A 306 -8.78 -30.95 3.42
CA ASN A 306 -9.27 -32.27 3.03
C ASN A 306 -10.02 -32.08 1.71
N MET A 307 -9.34 -32.28 0.59
CA MET A 307 -9.96 -32.37 -0.74
C MET A 307 -10.20 -33.82 -1.11
#